data_AF-B1Y1C2-F1
#
_entry.id   AF-B1Y1C2-F1
#
_cell.length_a   1.000
_cell.length_b   1.000
_cell.length_c   1.000
_cell.angle_alpha   90.00
_cell.angle_beta   90.00
_cell.angle_gamma   90.00
#
_symmetry.space_group_name_H-M   'P 1'
#
loop_
_entity.id
_entity.type
_entity.pdbx_description
1 polymer ?
#
loop_
_entity_poly.entity_id
_entity_poly.type
_entity_poly.pdbx_seq_one_letter_code
_entity_poly.pdbx_strand_id
1 'polypeptide(L)'
;MSAGQIPAGHEPVQSFADCHTGIVQVLNGLGELPALLASAHKAQAVAGQVDTFFQQVIVLHHREEEDDLFPAVLASATAGEERDEVERLIARLTSEHRQLEASFHRLLPAIEMIRHGALAPLDRADVAGLVREYLAHASFEEAIFLPKAHAILGRNSDHMAALGLSLHIRHASEDVRRRFGSV
;
A
#
# COMPACT_ATOMS: atom_id res chain seq x y z
N MET A 1 80.84 6.94 15.42
CA MET A 1 79.68 6.64 16.29
C MET A 1 78.43 6.94 15.48
N SER A 2 77.75 5.90 14.98
CA SER A 2 76.40 6.05 14.43
C SER A 2 75.63 4.82 14.87
N ALA A 3 74.72 5.01 15.81
CA ALA A 3 73.83 3.97 16.28
C ALA A 3 72.96 3.50 15.10
N GLY A 4 73.01 2.20 14.81
CA GLY A 4 72.11 1.58 13.86
C GLY A 4 70.69 1.66 14.39
N GLN A 5 69.85 2.42 13.70
CA GLN A 5 68.41 2.44 13.91
C GLN A 5 67.87 1.04 13.56
N ILE A 6 67.51 0.24 14.57
CA ILE A 6 66.74 -0.98 14.35
C ILE A 6 65.33 -0.52 13.94
N PRO A 7 64.78 -0.99 12.81
CA PRO A 7 63.37 -0.72 12.51
C PRO A 7 62.54 -1.35 13.62
N ALA A 8 61.70 -0.55 14.28
CA ALA A 8 60.76 -1.02 15.29
C ALA A 8 59.71 -1.93 14.61
N GLY A 9 60.13 -3.17 14.31
CA GLY A 9 59.25 -4.25 13.97
C GLY A 9 58.33 -4.45 15.18
N HIS A 10 57.03 -4.39 14.93
CA HIS A 10 56.03 -4.61 15.97
C HIS A 10 56.34 -5.95 16.62
N GLU A 11 56.66 -5.97 17.93
CA GLU A 11 56.97 -7.20 18.63
C GLU A 11 55.82 -8.21 18.42
N PRO A 12 56.09 -9.52 18.27
CA PRO A 12 55.06 -10.52 18.01
C PRO A 12 53.86 -10.47 18.96
N VAL A 13 54.07 -10.01 20.20
CA VAL A 13 53.03 -9.79 21.21
C VAL A 13 52.12 -8.60 20.88
N GLN A 14 52.67 -7.50 20.34
CA GLN A 14 51.90 -6.34 19.90
C GLN A 14 51.00 -6.69 18.71
N SER A 15 51.56 -7.40 17.72
CA SER A 15 50.77 -7.90 16.58
C SER A 15 49.64 -8.85 17.01
N PHE A 16 49.85 -9.63 18.09
CA PHE A 16 48.83 -10.48 18.68
C PHE A 16 47.76 -9.67 19.42
N ALA A 17 48.15 -8.63 20.15
CA ALA A 17 47.22 -7.72 20.83
C ALA A 17 46.37 -6.91 19.84
N ASP A 18 46.95 -6.44 18.74
CA ASP A 18 46.25 -5.69 17.69
C ASP A 18 45.16 -6.55 17.00
N CYS A 19 45.33 -7.87 16.96
CA CYS A 19 44.31 -8.81 16.50
C CYS A 19 43.01 -8.70 17.33
N HIS A 20 43.11 -8.51 18.65
CA HIS A 20 41.94 -8.34 19.51
C HIS A 20 41.19 -7.04 19.21
N THR A 21 41.89 -5.95 18.87
CA THR A 21 41.23 -4.71 18.44
C THR A 21 40.38 -4.95 17.19
N GLY A 22 40.92 -5.67 16.20
CA GLY A 22 40.18 -6.05 14.99
C GLY A 22 38.97 -6.95 15.28
N ILE A 23 39.13 -7.95 16.16
CA ILE A 23 38.03 -8.84 16.58
C ILE A 23 36.92 -8.05 17.29
N VAL A 24 37.28 -7.16 18.22
CA VAL A 24 36.31 -6.33 18.95
C VAL A 24 35.58 -5.38 18.01
N GLN A 25 36.26 -4.80 17.00
CA GLN A 25 35.60 -3.98 15.98
C GLN A 25 34.53 -4.76 15.20
N VAL A 26 34.84 -6.00 14.81
CA VAL A 26 33.86 -6.89 14.15
C VAL A 26 32.69 -7.23 15.08
N LEU A 27 32.97 -7.56 16.34
CA LEU A 27 31.92 -7.89 17.32
C LEU A 27 31.04 -6.69 17.67
N ASN A 28 31.58 -5.47 17.68
CA ASN A 28 30.79 -4.25 17.87
C ASN A 28 29.77 -4.05 16.74
N GLY A 29 30.06 -4.54 15.53
CA GLY A 29 29.11 -4.55 14.41
C GLY A 29 27.84 -5.37 14.70
N LEU A 30 27.88 -6.34 15.63
CA LEU A 30 26.67 -7.06 16.07
C LEU A 30 25.64 -6.14 16.73
N GLY A 31 26.09 -4.99 17.26
CA GLY A 31 25.21 -3.98 17.85
C GLY A 31 24.26 -3.32 16.85
N GLU A 32 24.54 -3.39 15.55
CA GLU A 32 23.68 -2.84 14.50
C GLU A 32 22.53 -3.78 14.12
N LEU A 33 22.70 -5.10 14.33
CA LEU A 33 21.74 -6.12 13.93
C LEU A 33 20.32 -5.89 14.49
N PRO A 34 20.10 -5.48 15.76
CA PRO A 34 18.76 -5.23 16.27
C PRO A 34 17.99 -4.16 15.48
N ALA A 35 18.65 -3.08 15.05
CA ALA A 35 18.01 -2.01 14.30
C ALA A 35 17.68 -2.44 12.86
N LEU A 36 18.57 -3.22 12.24
CA LEU A 36 18.35 -3.80 10.91
C LEU A 36 17.20 -4.81 10.92
N LEU A 37 17.14 -5.68 11.93
CA LEU A 37 16.05 -6.63 12.14
C LEU A 37 14.72 -5.94 12.41
N ALA A 38 14.71 -4.87 13.22
CA ALA A 38 13.50 -4.08 13.44
C ALA A 38 12.95 -3.48 12.13
N SER A 39 13.84 -2.98 11.27
CA SER A 39 13.47 -2.44 9.96
C SER A 39 12.93 -3.52 9.02
N ALA A 40 13.56 -4.71 9.01
CA ALA A 40 13.10 -5.86 8.25
C ALA A 40 11.72 -6.36 8.70
N HIS A 41 11.49 -6.47 10.01
CA HIS A 41 10.18 -6.84 10.57
C HIS A 41 9.11 -5.80 10.25
N LYS A 42 9.46 -4.49 10.27
CA LYS A 42 8.53 -3.44 9.85
C LYS A 42 8.14 -3.60 8.38
N ALA A 43 9.08 -3.90 7.49
CA ALA A 43 8.79 -4.14 6.08
C ALA A 43 7.85 -5.35 5.89
N GLN A 44 8.11 -6.46 6.58
CA GLN A 44 7.23 -7.64 6.57
C GLN A 44 5.81 -7.31 7.02
N ALA A 45 5.69 -6.55 8.12
CA ALA A 45 4.40 -6.12 8.66
C ALA A 45 3.62 -5.24 7.67
N VAL A 46 4.28 -4.25 7.07
CA VAL A 46 3.65 -3.38 6.05
C VAL A 46 3.20 -4.18 4.84
N ALA A 47 4.02 -5.10 4.33
CA ALA A 47 3.67 -5.94 3.19
C ALA A 47 2.41 -6.79 3.47
N GLY A 48 2.34 -7.46 4.63
CA GLY A 48 1.16 -8.25 5.00
C GLY A 48 -0.11 -7.40 5.19
N GLN A 49 0.04 -6.17 5.67
CA GLN A 49 -1.09 -5.24 5.83
C GLN A 49 -1.63 -4.75 4.49
N VAL A 50 -0.74 -4.37 3.57
CA VAL A 50 -1.13 -3.89 2.24
C VAL A 50 -1.87 -4.98 1.47
N ASP A 51 -1.38 -6.22 1.51
CA ASP A 51 -2.06 -7.38 0.91
C ASP A 51 -3.48 -7.58 1.49
N THR A 52 -3.56 -7.64 2.82
CA THR A 52 -4.85 -7.79 3.53
C THR A 52 -5.82 -6.66 3.20
N PHE A 53 -5.35 -5.41 3.22
CA PHE A 53 -6.17 -4.23 2.96
C PHE A 53 -6.71 -4.22 1.53
N PHE A 54 -5.89 -4.56 0.54
CA PHE A 54 -6.35 -4.59 -0.84
C PHE A 54 -7.46 -5.63 -1.04
N GLN A 55 -7.26 -6.85 -0.55
CA GLN A 55 -8.23 -7.94 -0.73
C GLN A 55 -9.51 -7.73 0.09
N GLN A 56 -9.38 -7.30 1.35
CA GLN A 56 -10.51 -7.26 2.28
C GLN A 56 -11.24 -5.92 2.30
N VAL A 57 -10.63 -4.85 1.80
CA VAL A 57 -11.23 -3.51 1.81
C VAL A 57 -11.46 -3.03 0.38
N ILE A 58 -10.42 -2.91 -0.45
CA ILE A 58 -10.56 -2.31 -1.79
C ILE A 58 -11.42 -3.18 -2.70
N VAL A 59 -11.10 -4.47 -2.84
CA VAL A 59 -11.88 -5.38 -3.70
C VAL A 59 -13.31 -5.56 -3.20
N LEU A 60 -13.52 -5.60 -1.88
CA LEU A 60 -14.86 -5.70 -1.31
C LEU A 60 -15.68 -4.44 -1.61
N HIS A 61 -15.08 -3.27 -1.45
CA HIS A 61 -15.72 -2.00 -1.78
C HIS A 61 -16.12 -1.91 -3.26
N HIS A 62 -15.21 -2.24 -4.19
CA HIS A 62 -15.55 -2.26 -5.62
C HIS A 62 -16.74 -3.18 -5.91
N ARG A 63 -16.85 -4.31 -5.19
CA ARG A 63 -17.99 -5.22 -5.31
C ARG A 63 -19.28 -4.62 -4.77
N GLU A 64 -19.25 -3.99 -3.59
CA GLU A 64 -20.42 -3.29 -3.05
C GLU A 64 -20.95 -2.23 -4.04
N GLU A 65 -20.04 -1.54 -4.73
CA GLU A 65 -20.43 -0.58 -5.75
C GLU A 65 -21.04 -1.24 -6.99
N GLU A 66 -20.40 -2.28 -7.52
CA GLU A 66 -20.87 -2.96 -8.73
C GLU A 66 -22.13 -3.80 -8.53
N ASP A 67 -22.29 -4.41 -7.35
CA ASP A 67 -23.42 -5.28 -7.02
C ASP A 67 -24.63 -4.49 -6.49
N ASP A 68 -24.40 -3.40 -5.74
CA ASP A 68 -25.48 -2.67 -5.06
C ASP A 68 -25.64 -1.21 -5.55
N LEU A 69 -24.59 -0.38 -5.46
CA LEU A 69 -24.72 1.06 -5.74
C LEU A 69 -25.03 1.34 -7.21
N PHE A 70 -24.23 0.82 -8.13
CA PHE A 70 -24.33 1.09 -9.57
C PHE A 70 -25.69 0.62 -10.12
N PRO A 71 -26.18 -0.60 -9.80
CA PRO A 71 -27.52 -1.01 -10.22
C PRO A 71 -28.62 -0.14 -9.63
N ALA A 72 -28.53 0.27 -8.36
CA ALA A 72 -29.53 1.12 -7.72
C ALA A 72 -29.62 2.50 -8.39
N VAL A 73 -28.47 3.12 -8.71
CA VAL A 73 -28.41 4.41 -9.40
C VAL A 73 -28.98 4.27 -10.81
N LEU A 74 -28.60 3.22 -11.55
CA LEU A 74 -29.08 2.99 -12.91
C LEU A 74 -30.60 2.72 -12.96
N ALA A 75 -31.13 1.94 -12.01
CA ALA A 75 -32.55 1.65 -11.91
C ALA A 75 -33.39 2.90 -11.55
N SER A 76 -32.80 3.84 -10.81
CA SER A 76 -33.45 5.08 -10.38
C SER A 76 -33.27 6.24 -11.37
N ALA A 77 -32.41 6.09 -12.38
CA ALA A 77 -32.15 7.12 -13.39
C ALA A 77 -33.33 7.27 -14.36
N THR A 78 -33.64 8.52 -14.71
CA THR A 78 -34.67 8.88 -15.69
C THR A 78 -34.23 8.44 -17.08
N ALA A 79 -35.13 7.82 -17.85
CA ALA A 79 -34.84 7.45 -19.23
C ALA A 79 -34.42 8.66 -20.09
N GLY A 80 -33.47 8.44 -21.00
CA GLY A 80 -32.86 9.48 -21.83
C GLY A 80 -31.45 9.84 -21.35
N GLU A 81 -31.07 11.10 -21.52
CA GLU A 81 -29.69 11.57 -21.31
C GLU A 81 -29.12 11.23 -19.93
N GLU A 82 -29.93 11.30 -18.87
CA GLU A 82 -29.51 11.00 -17.50
C GLU A 82 -29.05 9.54 -17.37
N ARG A 83 -29.84 8.61 -17.90
CA ARG A 83 -29.53 7.17 -17.88
C ARG A 83 -28.31 6.86 -18.74
N ASP A 84 -28.25 7.40 -19.96
CA ASP A 84 -27.11 7.19 -20.86
C ASP A 84 -25.80 7.68 -20.24
N GLU A 85 -25.84 8.78 -19.50
CA GLU A 85 -24.70 9.28 -18.75
C GLU A 85 -24.31 8.35 -17.60
N VAL A 86 -25.27 7.87 -16.80
CA VAL A 86 -25.00 6.91 -15.72
C VAL A 86 -24.36 5.63 -16.27
N GLU A 87 -24.86 5.09 -17.38
CA GLU A 87 -24.30 3.89 -18.02
C GLU A 87 -22.83 4.10 -18.43
N ARG A 88 -22.48 5.28 -18.99
CA ARG A 88 -21.09 5.62 -19.32
C ARG A 88 -20.21 5.76 -18.08
N LEU A 89 -20.72 6.37 -17.01
CA LEU A 89 -19.97 6.55 -15.76
C LEU A 89 -19.69 5.20 -15.09
N ILE A 90 -20.70 4.33 -14.98
CA ILE A 90 -20.56 2.98 -14.43
C ILE A 90 -19.55 2.17 -15.25
N ALA A 91 -19.69 2.14 -16.58
CA ALA A 91 -18.78 1.40 -17.44
C ALA A 91 -17.32 1.86 -17.27
N ARG A 92 -17.10 3.17 -17.08
CA ARG A 92 -15.77 3.72 -16.79
C ARG A 92 -15.25 3.26 -15.43
N LEU A 93 -16.03 3.42 -14.35
CA LEU A 93 -15.61 3.06 -12.98
C LEU A 93 -15.30 1.56 -12.88
N THR A 94 -16.16 0.70 -13.43
CA THR A 94 -15.89 -0.76 -13.49
C THR A 94 -14.61 -1.07 -14.26
N SER A 95 -14.33 -0.37 -15.36
CA SER A 95 -13.05 -0.53 -16.07
C SER A 95 -11.86 -0.09 -15.22
N GLU A 96 -11.98 1.02 -14.48
CA GLU A 96 -10.94 1.51 -13.57
C GLU A 96 -10.70 0.51 -12.41
N HIS A 97 -11.74 -0.11 -11.84
CA HIS A 97 -11.62 -1.17 -10.83
C HIS A 97 -10.76 -2.34 -11.33
N ARG A 98 -11.05 -2.83 -12.55
CA ARG A 98 -10.29 -3.93 -13.16
C ARG A 98 -8.83 -3.55 -13.42
N GLN A 99 -8.57 -2.30 -13.82
CA GLN A 99 -7.21 -1.81 -14.01
C GLN A 99 -6.44 -1.75 -12.68
N LEU A 100 -7.05 -1.21 -11.63
CA LEU A 100 -6.47 -1.14 -10.28
C LEU A 100 -6.16 -2.52 -9.71
N GLU A 101 -7.11 -3.45 -9.81
CA GLU A 101 -6.93 -4.83 -9.37
C GLU A 101 -5.80 -5.53 -10.12
N ALA A 102 -5.72 -5.35 -11.44
CA ALA A 102 -4.62 -5.87 -12.24
C ALA A 102 -3.27 -5.23 -11.86
N SER A 103 -3.24 -3.92 -11.60
CA SER A 103 -2.04 -3.20 -11.16
C SER A 103 -1.53 -3.71 -9.82
N PHE A 104 -2.42 -3.91 -8.84
CA PHE A 104 -2.05 -4.50 -7.57
C PHE A 104 -1.58 -5.94 -7.71
N HIS A 105 -2.27 -6.75 -8.52
CA HIS A 105 -1.92 -8.16 -8.72
C HIS A 105 -0.48 -8.33 -9.26
N ARG A 106 0.01 -7.39 -10.07
CA ARG A 106 1.42 -7.38 -10.53
C ARG A 106 2.43 -7.17 -9.40
N LEU A 107 2.04 -6.52 -8.31
CA LEU A 107 2.90 -6.27 -7.14
C LEU A 107 2.89 -7.43 -6.14
N LEU A 108 1.86 -8.29 -6.16
CA LEU A 108 1.68 -9.39 -5.20
C LEU A 108 2.91 -10.28 -5.01
N PRO A 109 3.63 -10.73 -6.07
CA PRO A 109 4.81 -11.57 -5.89
C PRO A 109 5.89 -10.89 -5.04
N ALA A 110 6.15 -9.60 -5.27
CA ALA A 110 7.14 -8.85 -4.52
C ALA A 110 6.69 -8.58 -3.08
N ILE A 111 5.40 -8.26 -2.88
CA ILE A 111 4.80 -8.09 -1.55
C ILE A 111 4.93 -9.38 -0.74
N GLU A 112 4.64 -10.53 -1.35
CA GLU A 112 4.70 -11.84 -0.68
C GLU A 112 6.12 -12.23 -0.27
N MET A 113 7.11 -11.94 -1.12
CA MET A 113 8.51 -12.11 -0.78
C MET A 113 8.91 -11.24 0.44
N ILE A 114 8.53 -9.96 0.42
CA ILE A 114 8.82 -9.04 1.53
C ILE A 114 8.14 -9.50 2.81
N ARG A 115 6.88 -9.97 2.73
CA ARG A 115 6.11 -10.50 3.86
C ARG A 115 6.82 -11.67 4.54
N HIS A 116 7.53 -12.50 3.77
CA HIS A 116 8.34 -13.62 4.26
C HIS A 116 9.80 -13.27 4.58
N GLY A 117 10.16 -11.98 4.54
CA GLY A 117 11.52 -11.52 4.87
C GLY A 117 12.55 -11.70 3.77
N ALA A 118 12.12 -12.00 2.54
CA ALA A 118 13.00 -12.08 1.38
C ALA A 118 13.18 -10.71 0.71
N LEU A 119 14.34 -10.51 0.07
CA LEU A 119 14.56 -9.37 -0.80
C LEU A 119 13.72 -9.52 -2.06
N ALA A 120 13.01 -8.46 -2.46
CA ALA A 120 12.13 -8.47 -3.60
C ALA A 120 12.44 -7.32 -4.58
N PRO A 121 12.28 -7.54 -5.89
CA PRO A 121 12.34 -6.47 -6.88
C PRO A 121 11.02 -5.68 -6.88
N LEU A 122 10.85 -4.78 -5.91
CA LEU A 122 9.69 -3.87 -5.85
C LEU A 122 10.08 -2.52 -6.47
N ASP A 123 9.62 -2.27 -7.69
CA ASP A 123 9.90 -1.00 -8.37
C ASP A 123 9.08 0.14 -7.75
N ARG A 124 9.78 1.24 -7.40
CA ARG A 124 9.16 2.47 -6.92
C ARG A 124 8.19 3.06 -7.95
N ALA A 125 8.49 2.93 -9.24
CA ALA A 125 7.65 3.46 -10.32
C ALA A 125 6.28 2.76 -10.37
N ASP A 126 6.25 1.44 -10.20
CA ASP A 126 5.03 0.64 -10.19
C ASP A 126 4.16 0.96 -8.97
N VAL A 127 4.77 1.05 -7.79
CA VAL A 127 4.07 1.46 -6.56
C VAL A 127 3.49 2.86 -6.71
N ALA A 128 4.27 3.81 -7.24
CA ALA A 128 3.78 5.17 -7.48
C ALA A 128 2.69 5.20 -8.56
N GLY A 129 2.73 4.31 -9.55
CA GLY A 129 1.70 4.10 -10.56
C GLY A 129 0.36 3.74 -9.92
N LEU A 130 0.34 2.67 -9.14
CA LEU A 130 -0.86 2.21 -8.44
C LEU A 130 -1.49 3.32 -7.57
N VAL A 131 -0.66 4.05 -6.80
CA VAL A 131 -1.16 5.14 -5.95
C VAL A 131 -1.80 6.25 -6.80
N ARG A 132 -1.18 6.64 -7.92
CA ARG A 132 -1.75 7.64 -8.83
C ARG A 132 -3.05 7.18 -9.46
N GLU A 133 -3.12 5.92 -9.90
CA GLU A 133 -4.32 5.31 -10.47
C GLU A 133 -5.47 5.35 -9.45
N TYR A 134 -5.21 4.95 -8.20
CA TYR A 134 -6.25 4.91 -7.17
C TYR A 134 -6.74 6.31 -6.80
N LEU A 135 -5.83 7.28 -6.66
CA LEU A 135 -6.20 8.66 -6.39
C LEU A 135 -7.04 9.27 -7.50
N ALA A 136 -6.70 8.99 -8.76
CA ALA A 136 -7.45 9.48 -9.91
C ALA A 136 -8.87 8.87 -9.96
N HIS A 137 -8.97 7.57 -9.71
CA HIS A 137 -10.23 6.84 -9.61
C HIS A 137 -11.14 7.41 -8.51
N ALA A 138 -10.65 7.46 -7.27
CA ALA A 138 -11.40 8.00 -6.14
C ALA A 138 -11.82 9.47 -6.36
N SER A 139 -10.92 10.30 -6.90
CA SER A 139 -11.24 11.69 -7.21
C SER A 139 -12.35 11.82 -8.25
N PHE A 140 -12.35 10.96 -9.27
CA PHE A 140 -13.38 10.96 -10.30
C PHE A 140 -14.73 10.54 -9.73
N GLU A 141 -14.74 9.47 -8.93
CA GLU A 141 -15.94 9.01 -8.26
C GLU A 141 -16.52 10.08 -7.31
N GLU A 142 -15.70 10.64 -6.42
CA GLU A 142 -16.11 11.65 -5.45
C GLU A 142 -16.61 12.95 -6.10
N ALA A 143 -15.95 13.40 -7.17
CA ALA A 143 -16.28 14.66 -7.82
C ALA A 143 -17.44 14.55 -8.81
N ILE A 144 -17.63 13.39 -9.44
CA ILE A 144 -18.55 13.24 -10.58
C ILE A 144 -19.66 12.24 -10.29
N PHE A 145 -19.32 11.01 -9.91
CA PHE A 145 -20.31 9.94 -9.77
C PHE A 145 -21.16 10.09 -8.50
N LEU A 146 -20.54 10.26 -7.33
CA LEU A 146 -21.26 10.32 -6.06
C LEU A 146 -22.26 11.48 -5.95
N PRO A 147 -21.96 12.72 -6.41
CA PRO A 147 -22.95 13.80 -6.43
C PRO A 147 -24.17 13.46 -7.30
N LYS A 148 -23.95 12.78 -8.43
CA LYS A 148 -25.02 12.35 -9.33
C LYS A 148 -25.83 11.20 -8.74
N ALA A 149 -25.16 10.21 -8.15
CA ALA A 149 -25.81 9.12 -7.42
C ALA A 149 -26.70 9.68 -6.30
N HIS A 150 -26.20 10.65 -5.52
CA HIS A 150 -26.99 11.34 -4.51
C HIS A 150 -28.22 12.05 -5.09
N ALA A 151 -28.04 12.83 -6.17
CA ALA A 151 -29.14 13.56 -6.81
C ALA A 151 -30.21 12.64 -7.43
N ILE A 152 -29.83 11.45 -7.92
CA ILE A 152 -30.74 10.46 -8.51
C ILE A 152 -31.48 9.71 -7.40
N LEU A 153 -30.73 9.09 -6.47
CA LEU A 153 -31.30 8.26 -5.42
C LEU A 153 -32.10 9.10 -4.41
N GLY A 154 -31.70 10.36 -4.17
CA GLY A 154 -32.39 11.28 -3.27
C GLY A 154 -33.80 11.67 -3.71
N ARG A 155 -34.21 11.34 -4.94
CA ARG A 155 -35.59 11.54 -5.42
C ARG A 155 -36.56 10.53 -4.79
N ASN A 156 -36.07 9.38 -4.33
CA ASN A 156 -36.84 8.32 -3.71
C ASN A 156 -36.21 7.92 -2.36
N SER A 157 -36.88 8.24 -1.25
CA SER A 157 -36.35 8.04 0.12
C SER A 157 -35.92 6.60 0.42
N ASP A 158 -36.57 5.61 -0.20
CA ASP A 158 -36.29 4.18 0.01
C ASP A 158 -34.94 3.74 -0.59
N HIS A 159 -34.36 4.53 -1.52
CA HIS A 159 -33.12 4.21 -2.21
C HIS A 159 -31.88 4.91 -1.60
N MET A 160 -32.06 5.71 -0.55
CA MET A 160 -30.94 6.36 0.14
C MET A 160 -30.11 5.40 1.00
N ALA A 161 -30.68 4.25 1.39
CA ALA A 161 -29.95 3.21 2.11
C ALA A 161 -28.78 2.64 1.29
N ALA A 162 -28.91 2.56 -0.04
CA ALA A 162 -27.85 2.07 -0.93
C ALA A 162 -26.61 2.99 -0.93
N LEU A 163 -26.82 4.32 -0.87
CA LEU A 163 -25.72 5.28 -0.73
C LEU A 163 -25.05 5.20 0.66
N GLY A 164 -25.81 4.79 1.68
CA GLY A 164 -25.30 4.55 3.04
C GLY A 164 -24.38 3.34 3.15
N LEU A 165 -24.54 2.34 2.26
CA LEU A 165 -23.71 1.13 2.22
C LEU A 165 -22.29 1.45 1.69
N SER A 166 -22.19 2.29 0.66
CA SER A 166 -20.89 2.71 0.08
C SER A 166 -19.98 3.51 1.03
N LEU A 167 -20.47 3.94 2.20
CA LEU A 167 -19.67 4.60 3.23
C LEU A 167 -18.71 3.66 4.00
N HIS A 168 -18.68 2.37 3.67
CA HIS A 168 -17.91 1.35 4.41
C HIS A 168 -16.38 1.51 4.30
N ILE A 169 -15.85 2.14 3.23
CA ILE A 169 -14.41 2.43 3.13
C ILE A 169 -13.93 3.42 4.19
N ARG A 170 -14.72 4.42 4.59
CA ARG A 170 -14.24 5.39 5.59
C ARG A 170 -14.00 4.73 6.93
N HIS A 171 -14.88 3.82 7.35
CA HIS A 171 -14.67 3.09 8.61
C HIS A 171 -13.53 2.08 8.51
N ALA A 172 -13.42 1.34 7.40
CA ALA A 172 -12.32 0.41 7.19
C ALA A 172 -10.95 1.13 7.10
N SER A 173 -10.89 2.28 6.42
CA SER A 173 -9.69 3.12 6.36
C SER A 173 -9.37 3.80 7.69
N GLU A 174 -10.37 4.18 8.49
CA GLU A 174 -10.16 4.67 9.86
C GLU A 174 -9.63 3.59 10.79
N ASP A 175 -10.13 2.35 10.70
CA ASP A 175 -9.62 1.23 11.49
C ASP A 175 -8.19 0.87 11.11
N VAL A 176 -7.86 0.91 9.82
CA VAL A 176 -6.50 0.74 9.30
C VAL A 176 -5.62 1.89 9.80
N ARG A 177 -6.06 3.14 9.67
CA ARG A 177 -5.33 4.32 10.16
C ARG A 177 -5.11 4.28 11.68
N ARG A 178 -6.08 3.81 12.46
CA ARG A 178 -5.98 3.63 13.92
C ARG A 178 -5.03 2.50 14.30
N ARG A 179 -5.00 1.41 13.53
CA ARG A 179 -4.07 0.28 13.76
C ARG A 179 -2.62 0.60 13.38
N PHE A 180 -2.40 1.54 12.46
CA PHE A 180 -1.08 1.78 11.88
C PHE A 180 -0.43 3.12 12.22
N GLY A 181 -1.17 4.08 12.79
CA GLY A 181 -0.61 5.35 13.30
C GLY A 181 -0.09 6.28 12.20
N SER A 182 -0.20 7.59 12.42
CA SER A 182 0.30 8.62 11.50
C SER A 182 1.74 8.34 11.06
N VAL A 183 1.98 8.50 9.76
CA VAL A 183 3.31 8.84 9.22
C VAL A 183 3.88 10.03 9.98
#